data_AF-A0A0A9Z9A3-F1
#
_entry.id   AF-A0A0A9Z9A3-F1
#
_cell.length_a   1.000
_cell.length_b   1.000
_cell.length_c   1.000
_cell.angle_alpha   90.00
_cell.angle_beta   90.00
_cell.angle_gamma   90.00
#
_symmetry.space_group_name_H-M   'P 1'
#
loop_
_entity.id
_entity.type
_entity.pdbx_description
1 polymer ?
#
loop_
_entity_poly.entity_id
_entity_poly.type
_entity_poly.pdbx_seq_one_letter_code
_entity_poly.pdbx_strand_id
1 'polypeptide(L)'
;MLWGYSPAQDMLGVLMETNSEKVEQGGTVKILLAGCSDPRNILMTLAKYYTHNVEVTLHFYVSEVLLDFVARELLLIILALEPSDKVPICQKTLLWMELFGNALIRPKSMEYLLEKSEQLIHLITDPEYNTFRLPCVDLTDLKYKEKDKLETIFKYWTRNEFNVSQHWDARLRKKLGTRYDSRNGVFEWDYFMKMKDK
;
A
#
# COMPACT_ATOMS: atom_id res chain seq x y z
N MET A 1 -6.78 -0.18 15.41
CA MET A 1 -5.64 -0.74 14.64
C MET A 1 -5.30 0.28 13.57
N LEU A 2 -4.29 1.12 13.78
CA LEU A 2 -3.88 2.12 12.79
C LEU A 2 -2.77 1.51 11.95
N TRP A 3 -3.14 0.94 10.81
CA TRP A 3 -2.18 0.40 9.84
C TRP A 3 -1.62 1.52 8.94
N GLY A 4 -1.61 2.76 9.41
CA GLY A 4 -1.06 3.95 8.75
C GLY A 4 -1.24 5.18 9.65
N TYR A 5 -0.76 6.34 9.19
CA TYR A 5 -0.73 7.56 10.01
C TYR A 5 -2.10 8.23 10.21
N SER A 6 -3.11 7.84 9.42
CA SER A 6 -4.48 8.38 9.49
C SER A 6 -5.56 7.32 9.22
N PRO A 7 -6.80 7.54 9.68
CA PRO A 7 -7.93 6.73 9.24
C PRO A 7 -8.18 6.91 7.74
N ALA A 8 -8.78 5.89 7.11
CA ALA A 8 -9.24 6.00 5.73
C ALA A 8 -10.39 7.00 5.65
N GLN A 9 -10.30 7.97 4.75
CA GLN A 9 -11.30 9.02 4.56
C GLN A 9 -11.89 8.96 3.15
N ASP A 10 -13.17 9.31 3.08
CA ASP A 10 -13.88 9.51 1.83
C ASP A 10 -13.69 10.96 1.39
N MET A 11 -12.80 11.15 0.43
CA MET A 11 -12.35 12.47 0.01
C MET A 11 -13.44 13.23 -0.74
N LEU A 12 -14.33 12.52 -1.45
CA LEU A 12 -15.47 13.14 -2.13
C LEU A 12 -16.49 13.66 -1.11
N GLY A 13 -16.82 12.85 -0.10
CA GLY A 13 -17.70 13.27 1.00
C GLY A 13 -17.17 14.49 1.74
N VAL A 14 -15.88 14.50 2.09
CA VAL A 14 -15.23 15.65 2.74
C VAL A 14 -15.26 16.90 1.84
N LEU A 15 -15.05 16.74 0.53
CA LEU A 15 -15.14 17.86 -0.41
C LEU A 15 -16.57 18.43 -0.49
N MET A 16 -17.59 17.58 -0.51
CA MET A 16 -18.98 18.03 -0.52
C MET A 16 -19.37 18.79 0.75
N GLU A 17 -18.88 18.36 1.91
CA GLU A 17 -19.15 19.04 3.19
C GLU A 17 -18.45 20.40 3.28
N THR A 18 -17.25 20.52 2.71
CA THR A 18 -16.42 21.72 2.85
C THR A 18 -16.57 22.71 1.71
N ASN A 19 -16.83 22.24 0.49
CA ASN A 19 -16.88 23.06 -0.72
C ASN A 19 -17.69 22.37 -1.84
N SER A 20 -19.00 22.25 -1.64
CA SER A 20 -19.93 21.63 -2.60
C SER A 20 -19.94 22.29 -3.99
N GLU A 21 -19.61 23.58 -4.08
CA GLU A 21 -19.55 24.32 -5.35
C GLU A 21 -18.50 23.75 -6.32
N LYS A 22 -17.47 23.07 -5.80
CA LYS A 22 -16.44 22.40 -6.64
C LYS A 22 -16.89 21.06 -7.21
N VAL A 23 -18.05 20.56 -6.81
CA VAL A 23 -18.59 19.27 -7.25
C VAL A 23 -19.73 19.54 -8.22
N GLU A 24 -19.38 19.72 -9.49
CA GLU A 24 -20.33 19.93 -10.57
C GLU A 24 -20.77 18.60 -11.19
N GLN A 25 -22.07 18.43 -11.44
CA GLN A 25 -22.62 17.23 -12.08
C GLN A 25 -22.06 17.07 -13.50
N GLY A 26 -21.58 15.87 -13.83
CA GLY A 26 -20.87 15.58 -15.08
C GLY A 26 -19.44 16.12 -15.14
N GLY A 27 -18.97 16.76 -14.06
CA GLY A 27 -17.64 17.36 -13.97
C GLY A 27 -16.51 16.39 -13.62
N THR A 28 -15.32 16.94 -13.44
CA THR A 28 -14.12 16.19 -13.00
C THR A 28 -13.61 16.74 -11.68
N VAL A 29 -13.51 15.88 -10.67
CA VAL A 29 -12.94 16.21 -9.36
C VAL A 29 -11.51 15.69 -9.30
N LYS A 30 -10.56 16.61 -9.06
CA LYS A 30 -9.12 16.29 -8.93
C LYS A 30 -8.72 16.30 -7.47
N ILE A 31 -8.19 15.18 -6.98
CA ILE A 31 -7.83 14.96 -5.58
C ILE A 31 -6.33 14.65 -5.50
N LEU A 32 -5.58 15.46 -4.77
CA LEU A 32 -4.16 15.19 -4.49
C LEU A 32 -4.02 14.48 -3.15
N LEU A 33 -3.38 13.31 -3.17
CA LEU A 33 -2.99 12.52 -2.02
C LEU A 33 -1.48 12.61 -1.86
N ALA A 34 -1.02 13.20 -0.77
CA ALA A 34 0.41 13.38 -0.51
C ALA A 34 0.81 12.65 0.78
N GLY A 35 1.77 11.72 0.67
CA GLY A 35 2.34 10.98 1.80
C GLY A 35 1.31 10.10 2.53
N CYS A 36 0.37 9.51 1.79
CA CYS A 36 -0.58 8.55 2.35
C CYS A 36 0.07 7.18 2.56
N SER A 37 1.02 6.83 1.69
CA SER A 37 1.83 5.61 1.68
C SER A 37 1.06 4.31 1.41
N ASP A 38 -0.26 4.39 1.18
CA ASP A 38 -1.14 3.29 0.78
C ASP A 38 -2.45 3.83 0.15
N PRO A 39 -3.22 2.97 -0.56
CA PRO A 39 -4.36 3.44 -1.35
C PRO A 39 -5.70 3.43 -0.59
N ARG A 40 -5.71 3.38 0.76
CA ARG A 40 -6.96 3.31 1.54
C ARG A 40 -7.95 4.43 1.24
N ASN A 41 -7.47 5.65 1.03
CA ASN A 41 -8.33 6.82 0.81
C ASN A 41 -8.98 6.76 -0.57
N ILE A 42 -8.23 6.25 -1.57
CA ILE A 42 -8.76 5.97 -2.91
C ILE A 42 -9.88 4.94 -2.81
N LEU A 43 -9.60 3.79 -2.19
CA LEU A 43 -10.60 2.72 -2.07
C LEU A 43 -11.80 3.12 -1.22
N MET A 44 -11.61 3.87 -0.13
CA MET A 44 -12.70 4.37 0.71
C MET A 44 -13.61 5.33 -0.09
N THR A 45 -13.01 6.24 -0.85
CA THR A 45 -13.76 7.19 -1.69
C THR A 45 -14.54 6.45 -2.79
N LEU A 46 -13.90 5.48 -3.46
CA LEU A 46 -14.57 4.66 -4.48
C LEU A 46 -15.70 3.80 -3.88
N ALA A 47 -15.48 3.20 -2.72
CA ALA A 47 -16.47 2.38 -2.04
C ALA A 47 -17.69 3.19 -1.56
N LYS A 48 -17.51 4.47 -1.22
CA LYS A 48 -18.61 5.36 -0.83
C LYS A 48 -19.18 6.18 -1.98
N TYR A 49 -18.60 6.12 -3.17
CA TYR A 49 -19.02 6.93 -4.31
C TYR A 49 -20.54 6.88 -4.57
N TYR A 50 -21.15 5.69 -4.48
CA TYR A 50 -22.59 5.50 -4.68
C TYR A 50 -23.49 6.22 -3.67
N THR A 51 -22.97 6.65 -2.50
CA THR A 51 -23.78 7.33 -1.47
C THR A 51 -23.99 8.81 -1.77
N HIS A 52 -23.22 9.38 -2.69
CA HIS A 52 -23.14 10.83 -2.90
C HIS A 52 -24.13 11.36 -3.94
N ASN A 53 -24.90 10.50 -4.63
CA ASN A 53 -25.88 10.86 -5.66
C ASN A 53 -25.38 11.88 -6.70
N VAL A 54 -24.07 11.88 -6.98
CA VAL A 54 -23.44 12.71 -8.01
C VAL A 54 -22.81 11.83 -9.08
N GLU A 55 -22.67 12.41 -10.27
CA GLU A 55 -21.99 11.78 -11.38
C GLU A 55 -20.78 12.63 -11.74
N VAL A 56 -19.61 12.30 -11.17
CA VAL A 56 -18.35 13.01 -11.37
C VAL A 56 -17.23 12.04 -11.71
N THR A 57 -16.32 12.47 -12.57
CA THR A 57 -15.09 11.71 -12.84
C THR A 57 -14.06 12.05 -11.76
N LEU A 58 -13.55 11.04 -11.05
CA LEU A 58 -12.55 11.22 -10.00
C LEU A 58 -11.14 10.99 -10.53
N HIS A 59 -10.26 12.00 -10.43
CA HIS A 59 -8.84 11.88 -10.75
C HIS A 59 -8.01 12.00 -9.47
N PHE A 60 -7.36 10.92 -9.07
CA PHE A 60 -6.45 10.90 -7.93
C PHE A 60 -5.01 11.14 -8.40
N TYR A 61 -4.36 12.14 -7.85
CA TYR A 61 -2.93 12.37 -7.99
C TYR A 61 -2.25 11.88 -6.72
N VAL A 62 -1.28 10.99 -6.86
CA VAL A 62 -0.55 10.42 -5.72
C VAL A 62 0.88 10.96 -5.72
N SER A 63 1.30 11.52 -4.59
CA SER A 63 2.66 12.03 -4.37
C SER A 63 3.25 11.38 -3.13
N GLU A 64 4.28 10.55 -3.32
CA GLU A 64 4.96 9.84 -2.25
C GLU A 64 6.43 10.24 -2.17
N VAL A 65 6.98 10.18 -0.95
CA VAL A 65 8.39 10.52 -0.68
C VAL A 65 9.34 9.43 -1.19
N LEU A 66 8.90 8.17 -1.12
CA LEU A 66 9.68 7.00 -1.49
C LEU A 66 8.94 6.18 -2.55
N LEU A 67 9.68 5.67 -3.53
CA LEU A 67 9.11 4.82 -4.59
C LEU A 67 8.67 3.45 -4.06
N ASP A 68 9.20 3.00 -2.93
CA ASP A 68 8.73 1.81 -2.23
C ASP A 68 7.24 1.92 -1.85
N PHE A 69 6.77 3.12 -1.52
CA PHE A 69 5.36 3.36 -1.22
C PHE A 69 4.50 3.33 -2.49
N VAL A 70 4.97 3.95 -3.58
CA VAL A 70 4.30 3.86 -4.89
C VAL A 70 4.21 2.40 -5.36
N ALA A 71 5.30 1.65 -5.27
CA ALA A 71 5.34 0.23 -5.62
C ALA A 71 4.30 -0.59 -4.83
N ARG A 72 4.23 -0.35 -3.52
CA ARG A 72 3.24 -1.01 -2.65
C ARG A 72 1.80 -0.58 -2.96
N GLU A 73 1.58 0.69 -3.24
CA GLU A 73 0.26 1.18 -3.65
C GLU A 73 -0.23 0.52 -4.93
N LEU A 74 0.63 0.42 -5.94
CA LEU A 74 0.31 -0.27 -7.20
C LEU A 74 -0.06 -1.74 -6.96
N LEU A 75 0.72 -2.45 -6.14
CA LEU A 75 0.42 -3.83 -5.77
C LEU A 75 -0.95 -3.97 -5.09
N LEU A 76 -1.25 -3.09 -4.14
CA LEU A 76 -2.50 -3.11 -3.39
C LEU A 76 -3.69 -2.74 -4.28
N ILE A 77 -3.55 -1.75 -5.17
CA ILE A 77 -4.57 -1.39 -6.16
C ILE A 77 -4.88 -2.57 -7.09
N ILE A 78 -3.86 -3.23 -7.63
CA ILE A 78 -4.04 -4.42 -8.47
C ILE A 78 -4.80 -5.51 -7.71
N LEU A 79 -4.42 -5.79 -6.46
CA LEU A 79 -5.10 -6.79 -5.63
C LEU A 79 -6.57 -6.45 -5.39
N ALA A 80 -6.89 -5.18 -5.09
CA ALA A 80 -8.26 -4.75 -4.88
C ALA A 80 -9.11 -4.94 -6.15
N LEU A 81 -8.53 -4.61 -7.30
CA LEU A 81 -9.18 -4.63 -8.62
C LEU A 81 -9.15 -6.00 -9.31
N GLU A 82 -8.52 -7.02 -8.72
CA GLU A 82 -8.58 -8.39 -9.25
C GLU A 82 -10.04 -8.82 -9.50
N PRO A 83 -10.36 -9.51 -10.59
CA PRO A 83 -11.72 -10.02 -10.79
C PRO A 83 -12.14 -11.00 -9.69
N SER A 84 -13.36 -10.85 -9.17
CA SER A 84 -13.87 -11.65 -8.03
C SER A 84 -14.07 -13.13 -8.38
N ASP A 85 -14.16 -13.46 -9.68
CA ASP A 85 -14.15 -14.82 -10.22
C ASP A 85 -12.78 -15.51 -10.08
N LYS A 86 -11.68 -14.74 -10.11
CA LYS A 86 -10.32 -15.27 -9.93
C LYS A 86 -9.89 -15.27 -8.47
N VAL A 87 -10.12 -14.15 -7.77
CA VAL A 87 -9.76 -14.00 -6.36
C VAL A 87 -11.00 -13.57 -5.58
N PRO A 88 -11.61 -14.49 -4.80
CA PRO A 88 -12.78 -14.15 -3.99
C PRO A 88 -12.49 -13.03 -2.98
N ILE A 89 -13.49 -12.22 -2.65
CA ILE A 89 -13.35 -11.06 -1.75
C ILE A 89 -12.67 -11.40 -0.42
N CYS A 90 -13.03 -12.53 0.20
CA CYS A 90 -12.42 -12.96 1.46
C CYS A 90 -10.91 -13.21 1.31
N GLN A 91 -10.51 -13.84 0.20
CA GLN A 91 -9.10 -14.07 -0.10
C GLN A 91 -8.36 -12.76 -0.40
N LYS A 92 -8.99 -11.82 -1.11
CA LYS A 92 -8.41 -10.48 -1.32
C LYS A 92 -8.13 -9.77 -0.01
N THR A 93 -9.09 -9.80 0.93
CA THR A 93 -8.91 -9.16 2.25
C THR A 93 -7.78 -9.80 3.04
N LEU A 94 -7.66 -11.13 3.03
CA LEU A 94 -6.58 -11.85 3.70
C LEU A 94 -5.21 -11.54 3.07
N LEU A 95 -5.12 -11.54 1.74
CA LEU A 95 -3.91 -11.16 1.02
C LEU A 95 -3.53 -9.71 1.30
N TRP A 96 -4.51 -8.81 1.31
CA TRP A 96 -4.30 -7.39 1.59
C TRP A 96 -3.69 -7.20 2.97
N MET A 97 -4.31 -7.77 4.01
CA MET A 97 -3.79 -7.67 5.37
C MET A 97 -2.38 -8.24 5.50
N GLU A 98 -2.11 -9.35 4.84
CA GLU A 98 -0.80 -9.98 4.91
C GLU A 98 0.28 -9.18 4.19
N LEU A 99 0.02 -8.73 2.96
CA LEU A 99 0.96 -7.93 2.18
C LEU A 99 1.19 -6.53 2.78
N PHE A 100 0.16 -5.98 3.42
CA PHE A 100 0.23 -4.60 3.90
C PHE A 100 0.98 -4.46 5.23
N GLY A 101 0.82 -5.39 6.18
CA GLY A 101 1.33 -5.17 7.54
C GLY A 101 2.11 -6.32 8.16
N ASN A 102 2.36 -7.41 7.45
CA ASN A 102 3.24 -8.45 7.95
C ASN A 102 4.64 -8.33 7.34
N ALA A 103 5.66 -8.50 8.18
CA ALA A 103 7.04 -8.63 7.73
C ALA A 103 7.34 -10.04 7.17
N LEU A 104 6.57 -11.04 7.60
CA LEU A 104 6.64 -12.41 7.12
C LEU A 104 5.30 -12.78 6.51
N ILE A 105 5.33 -13.30 5.28
CA ILE A 105 4.15 -13.72 4.54
C ILE A 105 4.19 -15.22 4.28
N ARG A 106 3.02 -15.84 4.18
CA ARG A 106 2.86 -17.26 3.88
C ARG A 106 3.33 -17.57 2.45
N PRO A 107 3.78 -18.81 2.17
CA PRO A 107 4.21 -19.22 0.83
C PRO A 107 3.19 -18.92 -0.26
N LYS A 108 1.90 -19.17 -0.03
CA LYS A 108 0.83 -18.88 -0.99
C LYS A 108 0.71 -17.38 -1.33
N SER A 109 0.91 -16.52 -0.35
CA SER A 109 0.86 -15.06 -0.55
C SER A 109 2.15 -14.55 -1.19
N MET A 110 3.26 -15.23 -0.94
CA MET A 110 4.52 -15.03 -1.66
C MET A 110 4.37 -15.34 -3.14
N GLU A 111 3.76 -16.46 -3.51
CA GLU A 111 3.49 -16.83 -4.92
C GLU A 111 2.71 -15.71 -5.64
N TYR A 112 1.67 -15.17 -4.99
CA TYR A 112 0.94 -14.02 -5.52
C TYR A 112 1.82 -12.78 -5.68
N LEU A 113 2.65 -12.45 -4.67
CA LEU A 113 3.56 -11.30 -4.75
C LEU A 113 4.55 -11.45 -5.90
N LEU A 114 5.13 -12.64 -6.10
CA LEU A 114 6.07 -12.92 -7.18
C LEU A 114 5.40 -12.71 -8.55
N GLU A 115 4.23 -13.31 -8.76
CA GLU A 115 3.44 -13.17 -10.00
C GLU A 115 3.10 -11.70 -10.28
N LYS A 116 2.68 -10.95 -9.26
CA LYS A 116 2.33 -9.53 -9.43
C LYS A 116 3.54 -8.65 -9.61
N SER A 117 4.68 -8.99 -9.02
CA SER A 117 5.93 -8.25 -9.24
C SER A 117 6.36 -8.31 -10.70
N GLU A 118 6.27 -9.48 -11.34
CA GLU A 118 6.55 -9.61 -12.78
C GLU A 118 5.56 -8.81 -13.64
N GLN A 119 4.26 -8.87 -13.33
CA GLN A 119 3.25 -8.08 -14.03
C GLN A 119 3.48 -6.57 -13.87
N LEU A 120 3.88 -6.13 -12.68
CA LEU A 120 4.17 -4.74 -12.38
C LEU A 120 5.43 -4.23 -13.10
N ILE A 121 6.45 -5.07 -13.30
CA ILE A 121 7.60 -4.74 -14.14
C ILE A 121 7.11 -4.40 -15.56
N HIS A 122 6.34 -5.31 -16.17
CA HIS A 122 5.79 -5.10 -17.51
C HIS A 122 4.92 -3.83 -17.59
N LEU A 123 4.08 -3.61 -16.58
CA LEU A 123 3.20 -2.44 -16.48
C LEU A 123 3.98 -1.12 -16.50
N ILE A 124 5.14 -1.04 -15.84
CA ILE A 124 5.94 0.19 -15.82
C ILE A 124 6.74 0.38 -17.12
N THR A 125 7.21 -0.72 -17.72
CA THR A 125 8.08 -0.67 -18.90
C THR A 125 7.31 -0.53 -20.22
N ASP A 126 6.07 -1.01 -20.28
CA ASP A 126 5.24 -1.08 -21.49
C ASP A 126 3.92 -0.31 -21.30
N PRO A 127 3.79 0.89 -21.90
CA PRO A 127 2.57 1.69 -21.84
C PRO A 127 1.34 1.02 -22.45
N GLU A 128 1.50 0.20 -23.49
CA GLU A 128 0.39 -0.52 -24.12
C GLU A 128 -0.13 -1.60 -23.18
N TYR A 129 0.78 -2.33 -22.53
CA TYR A 129 0.44 -3.29 -21.49
C TYR A 129 -0.25 -2.64 -20.29
N ASN A 130 0.22 -1.46 -19.84
CA ASN A 130 -0.44 -0.71 -18.76
C ASN A 130 -1.88 -0.36 -19.12
N THR A 131 -2.10 0.20 -20.32
CA THR A 131 -3.43 0.58 -20.80
C THR A 131 -4.37 -0.63 -20.86
N PHE A 132 -3.85 -1.81 -21.23
CA PHE A 132 -4.64 -3.04 -21.23
C PHE A 132 -4.94 -3.58 -19.83
N ARG A 133 -3.96 -3.57 -18.92
CA ARG A 133 -4.07 -4.25 -17.61
C ARG A 133 -4.62 -3.39 -16.48
N LEU A 134 -4.24 -2.12 -16.43
CA LEU A 134 -4.61 -1.21 -15.36
C LEU A 134 -4.89 0.20 -15.93
N PRO A 135 -5.91 0.35 -16.80
CA PRO A 135 -6.22 1.61 -17.48
C PRO A 135 -6.55 2.77 -16.53
N CYS A 136 -6.88 2.48 -15.27
CA CYS A 136 -7.15 3.49 -14.24
C CYS A 136 -5.88 4.09 -13.61
N VAL A 137 -4.69 3.60 -13.97
CA VAL A 137 -3.41 4.10 -13.45
C VAL A 137 -2.60 4.74 -14.57
N ASP A 138 -2.36 6.03 -14.42
CA ASP A 138 -1.47 6.80 -15.27
C ASP A 138 -0.08 6.92 -14.63
N LEU A 139 0.96 6.57 -15.40
CA LEU A 139 2.37 6.62 -14.98
C LEU A 139 3.20 7.59 -15.84
N THR A 140 2.55 8.46 -16.60
CA THR A 140 3.22 9.41 -17.51
C THR A 140 4.01 10.47 -16.75
N ASP A 141 3.54 10.91 -15.58
CA ASP A 141 4.21 11.91 -14.74
C ASP A 141 5.50 11.40 -14.06
N LEU A 142 5.73 10.08 -14.01
CA LEU A 142 6.95 9.51 -13.47
C LEU A 142 8.12 9.68 -14.43
N LYS A 143 9.24 10.19 -13.93
CA LYS A 143 10.51 10.30 -14.68
C LYS A 143 11.05 8.91 -15.00
N TYR A 144 11.81 8.78 -16.09
CA TYR A 144 12.47 7.51 -16.45
C TYR A 144 13.29 6.92 -15.31
N LYS A 145 14.06 7.74 -14.58
CA LYS A 145 14.83 7.31 -13.40
C LYS A 145 13.94 6.74 -12.27
N GLU A 146 12.71 7.20 -12.14
CA GLU A 146 11.76 6.71 -11.14
C GLU A 146 11.17 5.37 -11.59
N LYS A 147 10.87 5.23 -12.89
CA LYS A 147 10.44 3.96 -13.50
C LYS A 147 11.51 2.88 -13.35
N ASP A 148 12.77 3.18 -13.65
CA ASP A 148 13.90 2.23 -13.48
C ASP A 148 14.06 1.78 -12.02
N LYS A 149 13.84 2.69 -11.07
CA LYS A 149 13.87 2.38 -9.63
C LYS A 149 12.70 1.48 -9.22
N LEU A 150 11.49 1.75 -9.71
CA LEU A 150 10.33 0.88 -9.45
C LEU A 150 10.55 -0.52 -10.04
N GLU A 151 11.06 -0.61 -11.27
CA GLU A 151 11.46 -1.89 -11.86
C GLU A 151 12.49 -2.62 -10.98
N THR A 152 13.48 -1.90 -10.45
CA THR A 152 14.47 -2.48 -9.52
C THR A 152 13.82 -3.00 -8.24
N ILE A 153 12.86 -2.27 -7.66
CA ILE A 153 12.10 -2.69 -6.48
C ILE A 153 11.33 -3.99 -6.77
N PHE A 154 10.64 -4.08 -7.90
CA PHE A 154 9.89 -5.29 -8.25
C PHE A 154 10.79 -6.48 -8.56
N LYS A 155 11.92 -6.26 -9.25
CA LYS A 155 12.96 -7.30 -9.44
C LYS A 155 13.56 -7.78 -8.12
N TYR A 156 13.60 -6.91 -7.11
CA TYR A 156 14.04 -7.31 -5.78
C TYR A 156 12.99 -8.19 -5.08
N TRP A 157 11.71 -7.86 -5.22
CA TRP A 157 10.62 -8.70 -4.68
C TRP A 157 10.60 -10.09 -5.29
N THR A 158 10.97 -10.26 -6.58
CA THR A 158 11.02 -11.58 -7.22
C THR A 158 12.13 -12.49 -6.70
N ARG A 159 13.22 -11.92 -6.17
CA ARG A 159 14.37 -12.71 -5.69
C ARG A 159 14.21 -13.22 -4.26
N ASN A 160 13.41 -12.55 -3.44
CA ASN A 160 13.12 -12.91 -2.05
C ASN A 160 14.38 -13.27 -1.20
N GLU A 161 15.48 -12.56 -1.41
CA GLU A 161 16.77 -12.85 -0.75
C GLU A 161 16.85 -12.29 0.69
N PHE A 162 15.81 -11.56 1.15
CA PHE A 162 15.84 -10.85 2.43
C PHE A 162 15.26 -11.67 3.59
N ASN A 163 16.13 -12.15 4.47
CA ASN A 163 15.70 -12.84 5.68
C ASN A 163 15.48 -11.85 6.84
N VAL A 164 14.27 -11.30 6.91
CA VAL A 164 13.90 -10.34 7.97
C VAL A 164 14.10 -10.90 9.39
N SER A 165 13.87 -12.19 9.59
CA SER A 165 14.02 -12.85 10.90
C SER A 165 15.47 -12.86 11.36
N GLN A 166 16.40 -13.17 10.46
CA GLN A 166 17.84 -13.12 10.76
C GLN A 166 18.31 -11.69 11.04
N HIS A 167 17.88 -10.72 10.24
CA HIS A 167 18.25 -9.31 10.46
C HIS A 167 17.67 -8.76 11.77
N TRP A 168 16.43 -9.13 12.11
CA TRP A 168 15.81 -8.78 13.39
C TRP A 168 16.59 -9.39 14.55
N ASP A 169 16.94 -10.67 14.48
CA ASP A 169 17.71 -11.36 15.52
C ASP A 169 19.09 -10.74 15.73
N ALA A 170 19.82 -10.48 14.64
CA ALA A 170 21.13 -9.84 14.68
C ALA A 170 21.05 -8.44 15.32
N ARG A 171 20.03 -7.65 14.97
CA ARG A 171 19.78 -6.34 15.58
C ARG A 171 19.48 -6.47 17.08
N LEU A 172 18.70 -7.47 17.46
CA LEU A 172 18.33 -7.71 18.85
C LEU A 172 19.52 -8.12 19.70
N ARG A 173 20.37 -9.03 19.19
CA ARG A 173 21.63 -9.44 19.84
C ARG A 173 22.54 -8.26 20.07
N LYS A 174 22.73 -7.41 19.05
CA LYS A 174 23.53 -6.19 19.17
C LYS A 174 22.97 -5.23 20.23
N LYS A 175 21.63 -5.07 20.30
CA LYS A 175 20.97 -4.15 21.23
C LYS A 175 21.00 -4.63 22.69
N LEU A 176 20.79 -5.92 22.92
CA LEU A 176 20.70 -6.49 24.26
C LEU A 176 22.05 -6.93 24.83
N GLY A 177 23.02 -7.25 23.98
CA GLY A 177 24.34 -7.74 24.38
C GLY A 177 24.22 -9.01 25.22
N THR A 178 24.87 -9.02 26.39
CA THR A 178 24.83 -10.13 27.35
C THR A 178 23.42 -10.46 27.87
N ARG A 179 22.47 -9.52 27.77
CA ARG A 179 21.09 -9.71 28.23
C ARG A 179 20.20 -10.39 27.20
N TYR A 180 20.72 -10.74 26.02
CA TYR A 180 19.96 -11.36 24.94
C TYR A 180 19.37 -12.72 25.33
N ASP A 181 20.10 -13.53 26.09
CA ASP A 181 19.63 -14.86 26.53
C ASP A 181 18.46 -14.73 27.53
N SER A 182 18.40 -13.61 28.25
CA SER A 182 17.30 -13.22 29.15
C SER A 182 16.29 -12.26 28.49
N ARG A 183 16.22 -12.17 27.16
CA ARG A 183 15.45 -11.14 26.43
C ARG A 183 13.98 -11.02 26.86
N ASN A 184 13.31 -12.12 27.16
CA ASN A 184 11.90 -12.10 27.56
C ASN A 184 11.72 -11.28 28.86
N GLY A 185 12.55 -11.55 29.87
CA GLY A 185 12.53 -10.78 31.12
C GLY A 185 12.95 -9.33 30.93
N VAL A 186 13.88 -9.05 30.01
CA VAL A 186 14.26 -7.67 29.67
C VAL A 186 13.10 -6.90 29.05
N PHE A 187 12.34 -7.53 28.15
CA PHE A 187 11.18 -6.90 27.52
C PHE A 187 10.07 -6.61 28.52
N GLU A 188 9.75 -7.56 29.39
CA GLU A 188 8.78 -7.37 30.47
C GLU A 188 9.20 -6.23 31.39
N TRP A 189 10.47 -6.23 31.83
CA TRP A 189 11.00 -5.20 32.70
C TRP A 189 10.95 -3.82 32.04
N ASP A 190 11.37 -3.70 30.77
CA ASP A 190 11.29 -2.44 30.02
C ASP A 190 9.83 -1.95 29.87
N TYR A 191 8.89 -2.86 29.62
CA TYR A 191 7.46 -2.54 29.52
C TYR A 191 6.92 -1.97 30.84
N PHE A 192 7.17 -2.67 31.95
CA PHE A 192 6.67 -2.26 33.28
C PHE A 192 7.37 -1.01 33.84
N MET A 193 8.63 -0.76 33.47
CA MET A 193 9.39 0.40 33.96
C MET A 193 9.19 1.67 33.14
N LYS A 194 8.83 1.56 31.85
CA LYS A 194 8.61 2.72 30.96
C LYS A 194 7.14 3.15 30.84
N MET A 195 6.18 2.27 31.14
CA MET A 195 4.75 2.61 31.18
C MET A 195 4.22 2.72 32.62
N LYS A 196 4.63 3.79 33.30
CA LYS A 196 3.82 4.56 34.27
C LYS A 196 3.98 6.01 33.80
N ASP A 197 2.94 6.75 33.45
CA ASP A 197 1.72 7.01 34.22
C ASP A 197 0.42 6.47 33.60
N LYS A 198 -0.59 6.31 34.48
CA LYS A 198 -1.97 5.93 34.15
C LYS A 198 -2.68 6.98 33.30
#